data_AF-A0AAV5M1I5-F1
#
_entry.id   AF-A0AAV5M1I5-F1
#
_cell.length_a   1.000
_cell.length_b   1.000
_cell.length_c   1.000
_cell.angle_alpha   90.00
_cell.angle_beta   90.00
_cell.angle_gamma   90.00
#
_symmetry.space_group_name_H-M   'P 1'
#
loop_
_entity.id
_entity.type
_entity.pdbx_description
1 polymer ?
#
loop_
_entity_poly.entity_id
_entity_poly.type
_entity_poly.pdbx_seq_one_letter_code
_entity_poly.pdbx_strand_id
1 'polypeptide(L)'
;MQCCCSLIYEVPQLISERHHIDRQSMLYSMERSLSGLAQNHVLKTLKPNISGSKSLFEKIFGLSDGNARAQSMPCFHSTGSFLLQSGCQYHYLVKLLKMLIHRSRRCNYLRLLEKHCALPILDSMAARSSSTVLESEEMGMETHDTQSESTRTYCSKSQVVSFIWAVCRSIIPPDLLGSPSNWRILRSNISKFLGLRKFEKFSVRQCIYKLKTSSFPFLSSKHPSCECDVKSFAGQNENIQKLLRGIKDSLTNAKHKLFVNWIFWFFSCLVVPLIQANFYVTESEHGKHDLYYYRKSAWMKLTDRAINCLKDGIYNPLNEAAVRNILSKRSFGFSKLRLRPKNTGVRMLANLKAPSRLPRKGFSSRGKCVGTQRNKQSHDRTGKFVNFKSVNSILRDTHAVLKGLQLKEPEKLGSSVFDYNDVYRRLCPFLMSLRNVSTTLPGLFIVVSDVSKAFDSVIQDKLISVMKEVIVEDEYVLQQSCQVVCMERSLWEHKNVLLTDRTLDTDLTSFKPCVPFRSLHSILVNQVSF
;
A
#
# COMPACT_ATOMS: atom_id res chain seq x y z
N MET A 1 4.53 18.86 -40.79
CA MET A 1 3.64 17.73 -40.43
C MET A 1 4.51 16.52 -40.12
N GLN A 2 4.32 15.87 -38.97
CA GLN A 2 5.12 14.71 -38.58
C GLN A 2 4.40 13.40 -38.89
N CYS A 3 5.13 12.45 -39.45
CA CYS A 3 4.61 11.11 -39.69
C CYS A 3 4.43 10.37 -38.36
N CYS A 4 3.34 9.62 -38.16
CA CYS A 4 3.16 8.81 -36.93
C CYS A 4 4.33 7.84 -36.65
N CYS A 5 5.14 7.53 -37.67
CA CYS A 5 6.36 6.73 -37.57
C CYS A 5 7.49 7.44 -36.80
N SER A 6 7.55 8.77 -36.79
CA SER A 6 8.59 9.54 -36.08
C SER A 6 8.33 9.63 -34.57
N LEU A 7 7.07 9.43 -34.14
CA LEU A 7 6.68 9.48 -32.73
C LEU A 7 7.46 8.49 -31.84
N ILE A 8 7.88 7.35 -32.39
CA ILE A 8 8.70 6.36 -31.67
C ILE A 8 10.08 6.92 -31.27
N TYR A 9 10.61 7.87 -32.04
CA TYR A 9 11.91 8.48 -31.80
C TYR A 9 11.85 9.60 -30.76
N GLU A 10 10.67 10.14 -30.50
CA GLU A 10 10.44 11.25 -29.55
C GLU A 10 9.93 10.79 -28.19
N VAL A 11 9.98 9.47 -27.91
CA VAL A 11 9.50 8.93 -26.63
C VAL A 11 10.23 9.60 -25.46
N PRO A 12 9.51 10.30 -24.57
CA PRO A 12 10.13 10.91 -23.41
C PRO A 12 10.61 9.83 -22.43
N GLN A 13 11.70 10.13 -21.72
CA GLN A 13 12.07 9.33 -20.55
C GLN A 13 11.16 9.72 -19.38
N LEU A 14 9.98 9.12 -19.33
CA LEU A 14 8.99 9.41 -18.28
C LEU A 14 9.45 8.98 -16.90
N ILE A 15 10.25 7.91 -16.83
CA ILE A 15 10.55 7.20 -15.58
C ILE A 15 12.06 6.93 -15.50
N SER A 16 12.66 7.31 -14.38
CA SER A 16 14.02 6.93 -14.02
C SER A 16 14.06 5.45 -13.60
N GLU A 17 15.12 4.72 -13.93
CA GLU A 17 15.31 3.34 -13.46
C GLU A 17 15.39 3.23 -11.93
N ARG A 18 15.71 4.33 -11.22
CA ARG A 18 15.71 4.42 -9.76
C ARG A 18 14.31 4.60 -9.17
N HIS A 19 13.30 4.85 -10.01
CA HIS A 19 11.92 4.97 -9.58
C HIS A 19 11.42 3.63 -9.02
N HIS A 20 10.59 3.69 -7.97
CA HIS A 20 10.09 2.52 -7.28
C HIS A 20 8.66 2.22 -7.69
N ILE A 21 8.33 0.94 -7.87
CA ILE A 21 6.96 0.49 -8.09
C ILE A 21 6.15 0.74 -6.81
N ASP A 22 5.01 1.42 -6.93
CA ASP A 22 4.11 1.62 -5.79
C ASP A 22 3.42 0.30 -5.42
N ARG A 23 3.70 -0.15 -4.20
CA ARG A 23 3.18 -1.38 -3.60
C ARG A 23 2.05 -1.12 -2.61
N GLN A 24 1.82 0.12 -2.19
CA GLN A 24 0.86 0.42 -1.12
C GLN A 24 -0.57 0.11 -1.54
N SER A 25 -0.90 0.33 -2.82
CA SER A 25 -2.24 0.08 -3.36
C SER A 25 -2.69 -1.38 -3.28
N MET A 26 -1.77 -2.36 -3.31
CA MET A 26 -2.13 -3.78 -3.17
C MET A 26 -2.28 -4.24 -1.72
N LEU A 27 -1.75 -3.50 -0.73
CA LEU A 27 -1.85 -3.86 0.68
C LEU A 27 -3.25 -3.56 1.22
N TYR A 28 -3.82 -4.53 1.95
CA TYR A 28 -5.11 -4.39 2.66
C TYR A 28 -6.31 -4.02 1.76
N SER A 29 -6.21 -4.23 0.45
CA SER A 29 -7.29 -3.90 -0.48
C SER A 29 -8.45 -4.88 -0.37
N MET A 30 -9.62 -4.38 0.02
CA MET A 30 -10.88 -5.15 0.02
C MET A 30 -11.64 -5.08 -1.31
N GLU A 31 -11.20 -4.25 -2.26
CA GLU A 31 -11.91 -4.03 -3.53
C GLU A 31 -11.88 -5.28 -4.41
N ARG A 32 -13.00 -6.01 -4.50
CA ARG A 32 -13.09 -7.20 -5.34
C ARG A 32 -13.42 -6.82 -6.77
N SER A 33 -12.73 -7.43 -7.73
CA SER A 33 -13.20 -7.47 -9.11
C SER A 33 -13.54 -8.90 -9.52
N LEU A 34 -14.78 -9.12 -9.94
CA LEU A 34 -15.19 -10.39 -10.55
C LEU A 34 -14.55 -10.61 -11.93
N SER A 35 -14.04 -9.55 -12.56
CA SER A 35 -13.44 -9.59 -13.91
C SER A 35 -11.90 -9.62 -13.91
N GLY A 36 -11.29 -9.90 -12.75
CA GLY A 36 -9.85 -10.08 -12.54
C GLY A 36 -9.02 -8.79 -12.47
N LEU A 37 -9.48 -7.71 -13.11
CA LEU A 37 -8.95 -6.34 -12.99
C LEU A 37 -10.10 -5.40 -12.61
N ALA A 38 -9.84 -4.32 -11.88
CA ALA A 38 -10.87 -3.36 -11.49
C ALA A 38 -11.61 -2.77 -12.72
N GLN A 39 -12.88 -2.41 -12.58
CA GLN A 39 -13.69 -1.92 -13.72
C GLN A 39 -13.20 -0.58 -14.28
N ASN A 40 -12.60 0.25 -13.43
CA ASN A 40 -11.95 1.51 -13.81
C ASN A 40 -10.56 1.32 -14.44
N HIS A 41 -10.07 0.08 -14.56
CA HIS A 41 -8.76 -0.21 -15.11
C HIS A 41 -8.66 0.17 -16.60
N VAL A 42 -7.48 0.64 -17.04
CA VAL A 42 -7.25 1.10 -18.42
C VAL A 42 -7.61 0.05 -19.49
N LEU A 43 -7.28 -1.22 -19.23
CA LEU A 43 -7.58 -2.33 -20.15
C LEU A 43 -9.08 -2.69 -20.22
N LYS A 44 -9.87 -2.34 -19.19
CA LYS A 44 -11.32 -2.56 -19.18
C LYS A 44 -12.06 -1.36 -19.78
N THR A 45 -11.59 -0.15 -19.50
CA THR A 45 -12.23 1.10 -19.97
C THR A 45 -12.03 1.36 -21.47
N LEU A 46 -10.86 1.06 -22.04
CA LEU A 46 -10.57 1.32 -23.45
C LEU A 46 -11.22 0.29 -24.39
N LYS A 47 -11.80 0.75 -25.50
CA LYS A 47 -12.38 -0.10 -26.55
C LYS A 47 -11.26 -0.77 -27.38
N PRO A 48 -11.44 -2.04 -27.83
CA PRO A 48 -10.45 -2.76 -28.65
C PRO A 48 -10.47 -2.28 -30.12
N ASN A 49 -10.36 -0.98 -30.33
CA ASN A 49 -10.29 -0.34 -31.64
C ASN A 49 -8.99 0.47 -31.75
N ILE A 50 -8.75 1.09 -32.91
CA ILE A 50 -7.52 1.84 -33.16
C ILE A 50 -7.39 3.01 -32.18
N SER A 51 -8.47 3.77 -31.97
CA SER A 51 -8.49 4.90 -31.01
C SER A 51 -8.13 4.48 -29.57
N GLY A 52 -8.72 3.40 -29.07
CA GLY A 52 -8.38 2.86 -27.74
C GLY A 52 -6.95 2.35 -27.66
N SER A 53 -6.41 1.80 -28.75
CA SER A 53 -5.03 1.35 -28.82
C SER A 53 -4.04 2.51 -28.84
N LYS A 54 -4.37 3.60 -29.55
CA LYS A 54 -3.62 4.86 -29.51
C LYS A 54 -3.64 5.44 -28.09
N SER A 55 -4.80 5.58 -27.44
CA SER A 55 -4.88 6.07 -26.06
C SER A 55 -4.10 5.20 -25.06
N LEU A 56 -4.07 3.88 -25.26
CA LEU A 56 -3.22 2.99 -24.45
C LEU A 56 -1.74 3.24 -24.70
N PHE A 57 -1.34 3.43 -25.96
CA PHE A 57 0.03 3.79 -26.32
C PHE A 57 0.46 5.10 -25.64
N GLU A 58 -0.37 6.14 -25.67
CA GLU A 58 -0.10 7.42 -24.99
C GLU A 58 0.06 7.23 -23.47
N LYS A 59 -0.77 6.39 -22.85
CA LYS A 59 -0.68 6.11 -21.41
C LYS A 59 0.55 5.30 -21.01
N ILE A 60 1.07 4.46 -21.90
CA ILE A 60 2.27 3.64 -21.64
C ILE A 60 3.54 4.44 -21.93
N PHE A 61 3.58 5.16 -23.05
CA PHE A 61 4.81 5.76 -23.58
C PHE A 61 4.85 7.29 -23.52
N GLY A 62 3.77 7.96 -23.10
CA GLY A 62 3.72 9.40 -22.80
C GLY A 62 3.75 10.34 -23.99
N LEU A 63 3.52 9.82 -25.19
CA LEU A 63 3.45 10.62 -26.40
C LEU A 63 2.02 11.11 -26.58
N SER A 64 1.73 12.36 -26.23
CA SER A 64 0.50 13.02 -26.68
C SER A 64 0.72 13.55 -28.10
N ASP A 65 -0.27 13.41 -28.98
CA ASP A 65 -0.31 14.16 -30.24
C ASP A 65 -0.36 15.66 -29.90
N GLY A 66 0.82 16.30 -29.84
CA GLY A 66 1.06 17.60 -29.23
C GLY A 66 0.43 18.78 -29.96
N ASN A 67 -0.42 18.55 -30.95
CA ASN A 67 -1.19 19.58 -31.62
C ASN A 67 -2.57 19.03 -31.98
N ALA A 68 -3.56 19.29 -31.14
CA ALA A 68 -4.98 19.05 -31.48
C ALA A 68 -5.47 19.83 -32.73
N ARG A 69 -4.60 20.63 -33.38
CA ARG A 69 -4.83 21.34 -34.65
C ARG A 69 -3.98 20.84 -35.83
N ALA A 70 -2.99 19.98 -35.61
CA ALA A 70 -2.21 19.40 -36.72
C ALA A 70 -2.72 17.98 -36.97
N GLN A 71 -3.48 17.80 -38.06
CA GLN A 71 -3.89 16.47 -38.48
C GLN A 71 -2.64 15.60 -38.67
N SER A 72 -2.50 14.53 -37.88
CA SER A 72 -1.45 13.53 -38.08
C SER A 72 -1.65 12.93 -39.47
N MET A 73 -0.71 13.12 -40.40
CA MET A 73 -0.80 12.50 -41.73
C MET A 73 -0.82 10.97 -41.56
N PRO A 74 -1.75 10.24 -42.20
CA PRO A 74 -1.66 8.79 -42.30
C PRO A 74 -0.33 8.44 -42.97
N CYS A 75 0.37 7.43 -42.46
CA CYS A 75 1.59 6.99 -43.11
C CYS A 75 1.27 6.55 -44.56
N PHE A 76 2.05 7.00 -45.55
CA PHE A 76 1.87 6.70 -46.97
C PHE A 76 2.16 5.23 -47.35
N HIS A 77 2.04 4.28 -46.41
CA HIS A 77 2.22 2.85 -46.65
C HIS A 77 0.93 2.14 -47.10
N SER A 78 -0.17 2.87 -47.35
CA SER A 78 -1.49 2.29 -47.66
C SER A 78 -1.98 2.53 -49.09
N THR A 79 -1.19 3.17 -49.95
CA THR A 79 -1.60 3.44 -51.34
C THR A 79 -0.56 2.88 -52.31
N GLY A 80 -0.84 1.68 -52.81
CA GLY A 80 -0.26 1.15 -54.05
C GLY A 80 1.01 0.31 -53.91
N SER A 81 0.89 -0.96 -53.50
CA SER A 81 1.68 -2.10 -54.02
C SER A 81 1.36 -3.35 -53.21
N PHE A 82 0.81 -4.37 -53.86
CA PHE A 82 0.28 -5.60 -53.27
C PHE A 82 1.35 -6.61 -52.80
N LEU A 83 2.63 -6.24 -52.61
CA LEU A 83 3.69 -7.24 -52.36
C LEU A 83 4.59 -7.06 -51.13
N LEU A 84 4.43 -6.04 -50.27
CA LEU A 84 5.05 -6.07 -48.94
C LEU A 84 4.16 -5.42 -47.86
N GLN A 85 3.55 -6.26 -47.03
CA GLN A 85 2.72 -5.91 -45.88
C GLN A 85 3.54 -5.37 -44.68
N SER A 86 4.56 -4.55 -44.89
CA SER A 86 5.43 -4.02 -43.82
C SER A 86 4.91 -2.71 -43.24
N GLY A 87 3.93 -2.80 -42.34
CA GLY A 87 3.50 -1.67 -41.51
C GLY A 87 4.65 -1.17 -40.62
N CYS A 88 4.72 0.16 -40.41
CA CYS A 88 5.73 0.79 -39.57
C CYS A 88 5.66 0.31 -38.10
N GLN A 89 6.74 0.50 -37.33
CA GLN A 89 6.85 0.05 -35.94
C GLN A 89 5.74 0.58 -35.03
N TYR A 90 5.25 1.80 -35.27
CA TYR A 90 4.13 2.39 -34.53
C TYR A 90 2.82 1.64 -34.78
N HIS A 91 2.45 1.42 -36.05
CA HIS A 91 1.23 0.69 -36.40
C HIS A 91 1.27 -0.77 -35.94
N TYR A 92 2.46 -1.39 -35.99
CA TYR A 92 2.68 -2.70 -35.41
C TYR A 92 2.42 -2.71 -33.90
N LEU A 93 2.97 -1.75 -33.15
CA LEU A 93 2.75 -1.65 -31.71
C LEU A 93 1.29 -1.34 -31.36
N VAL A 94 0.62 -0.46 -32.11
CA VAL A 94 -0.82 -0.20 -31.98
C VAL A 94 -1.65 -1.47 -32.22
N LYS A 95 -1.28 -2.30 -33.20
CA LYS A 95 -1.92 -3.61 -33.44
C LYS A 95 -1.74 -4.55 -32.25
N LEU A 96 -0.55 -4.62 -31.66
CA LEU A 96 -0.29 -5.43 -30.46
C LEU A 96 -1.09 -4.93 -29.24
N LEU A 97 -1.19 -3.61 -29.05
CA LEU A 97 -1.97 -3.02 -27.96
C LEU A 97 -3.47 -3.24 -28.14
N LYS A 98 -3.99 -3.21 -29.39
CA LYS A 98 -5.36 -3.62 -29.71
C LYS A 98 -5.64 -5.04 -29.26
N MET A 99 -4.71 -5.96 -29.57
CA MET A 99 -4.80 -7.37 -29.17
C MET A 99 -4.77 -7.52 -27.64
N LEU A 100 -3.91 -6.76 -26.95
CA LEU A 100 -3.83 -6.76 -25.48
C LEU A 100 -5.17 -6.33 -24.84
N ILE A 101 -5.77 -5.23 -25.30
CA ILE A 101 -7.08 -4.76 -24.83
C ILE A 101 -8.15 -5.85 -25.07
N HIS A 102 -8.20 -6.39 -26.29
CA HIS A 102 -9.17 -7.42 -26.66
C HIS A 102 -9.04 -8.69 -25.80
N ARG A 103 -7.83 -9.23 -25.65
CA ARG A 103 -7.56 -10.43 -24.86
C ARG A 103 -7.83 -10.22 -23.37
N SER A 104 -7.52 -9.05 -22.82
CA SER A 104 -7.81 -8.73 -21.41
C SER A 104 -9.30 -8.70 -21.08
N ARG A 105 -10.16 -8.43 -22.06
CA ARG A 105 -11.62 -8.44 -21.89
C ARG A 105 -12.19 -9.86 -21.94
N ARG A 106 -11.59 -10.74 -22.75
CA ARG A 106 -12.02 -12.14 -22.92
C ARG A 106 -11.35 -13.13 -21.96
N CYS A 107 -10.30 -12.71 -21.24
CA CYS A 107 -9.58 -13.58 -20.32
C CYS A 107 -10.49 -14.03 -19.17
N ASN A 108 -10.54 -15.35 -18.92
CA ASN A 108 -11.23 -15.91 -17.78
C ASN A 108 -10.30 -15.96 -16.57
N TYR A 109 -10.17 -14.82 -15.89
CA TYR A 109 -9.31 -14.66 -14.72
C TYR A 109 -9.69 -15.60 -13.57
N LEU A 110 -10.98 -15.88 -13.38
CA LEU A 110 -11.45 -16.75 -12.30
C LEU A 110 -11.00 -18.19 -12.51
N ARG A 111 -11.13 -18.72 -13.74
CA ARG A 111 -10.66 -20.06 -14.08
C ARG A 111 -9.15 -20.20 -13.89
N LEU A 112 -8.38 -19.18 -14.26
CA LEU A 112 -6.93 -19.15 -14.02
C LEU A 112 -6.63 -19.10 -12.51
N LEU A 113 -7.37 -18.30 -11.75
CA LEU A 113 -7.20 -18.20 -10.31
C LEU A 113 -7.49 -19.55 -9.62
N GLU A 114 -8.53 -20.24 -10.03
CA GLU A 114 -8.88 -21.57 -9.50
C GLU A 114 -7.83 -22.62 -9.84
N LYS A 115 -7.32 -22.61 -11.08
CA LYS A 115 -6.28 -23.55 -11.51
C LYS A 115 -4.96 -23.36 -10.76
N HIS A 116 -4.55 -22.11 -10.53
CA HIS A 116 -3.22 -21.79 -10.01
C HIS A 116 -3.20 -21.49 -8.50
N CYS A 117 -4.35 -21.16 -7.91
CA CYS A 117 -4.53 -20.80 -6.50
C CYS A 117 -5.84 -21.42 -5.98
N ALA A 118 -5.93 -22.75 -6.10
CA ALA A 118 -7.05 -23.51 -5.55
C ALA A 118 -7.14 -23.27 -4.02
N LEU A 119 -8.36 -23.14 -3.52
CA LEU A 119 -8.58 -23.10 -2.09
C LEU A 119 -8.56 -24.53 -1.56
N PRO A 120 -7.92 -24.81 -0.41
CA PRO A 120 -8.19 -26.03 0.32
C PRO A 120 -9.70 -26.08 0.57
N ILE A 121 -10.35 -27.17 0.19
CA ILE A 121 -11.74 -27.42 0.55
C ILE A 121 -11.73 -27.50 2.07
N LEU A 122 -12.26 -26.47 2.73
CA LEU A 122 -12.52 -26.55 4.15
C LEU A 122 -13.70 -27.53 4.27
N ASP A 123 -13.40 -28.78 4.59
CA ASP A 123 -14.41 -29.82 4.67
C ASP A 123 -15.55 -29.37 5.57
N SER A 124 -16.75 -29.57 5.04
CA SER A 124 -18.03 -29.23 5.65
C SER A 124 -18.33 -29.98 6.96
N MET A 125 -17.40 -30.80 7.46
CA MET A 125 -17.56 -31.58 8.69
C MET A 125 -17.17 -30.81 9.97
N ALA A 126 -16.45 -29.67 9.86
CA ALA A 126 -16.16 -28.80 11.00
C ALA A 126 -17.30 -27.82 11.33
N ALA A 127 -18.48 -27.98 10.74
CA ALA A 127 -19.67 -27.16 10.98
C ALA A 127 -20.43 -27.54 12.28
N ARG A 128 -19.96 -28.53 13.05
CA ARG A 128 -20.56 -28.93 14.34
C ARG A 128 -19.85 -28.39 15.58
N SER A 129 -18.72 -27.68 15.43
CA SER A 129 -18.06 -27.00 16.55
C SER A 129 -18.30 -25.50 16.48
N SER A 130 -19.56 -25.10 16.72
CA SER A 130 -19.94 -23.70 16.94
C SER A 130 -19.42 -23.23 18.30
N SER A 131 -18.19 -22.70 18.37
CA SER A 131 -17.79 -21.80 19.48
C SER A 131 -16.41 -21.14 19.40
N THR A 132 -15.42 -21.58 18.60
CA THR A 132 -14.03 -21.07 18.78
C THR A 132 -13.32 -20.64 17.48
N VAL A 133 -13.93 -19.71 16.72
CA VAL A 133 -13.17 -18.94 15.70
C VAL A 133 -12.41 -17.76 16.33
N LEU A 134 -12.85 -17.32 17.52
CA LEU A 134 -12.15 -16.37 18.37
C LEU A 134 -11.29 -17.10 19.40
N GLU A 135 -10.11 -17.51 18.94
CA GLU A 135 -9.02 -18.10 19.72
C GLU A 135 -9.32 -19.52 20.23
N SER A 136 -8.64 -20.51 19.65
CA SER A 136 -8.39 -21.80 20.29
C SER A 136 -7.01 -21.74 20.94
N GLU A 137 -6.99 -22.06 22.22
CA GLU A 137 -5.91 -21.92 23.21
C GLU A 137 -4.61 -22.60 22.77
N GLU A 138 -3.48 -21.91 22.95
CA GLU A 138 -2.15 -22.54 22.95
C GLU A 138 -1.74 -22.71 24.41
N MET A 139 -1.79 -23.96 24.92
CA MET A 139 -0.94 -24.35 26.04
C MET A 139 0.51 -24.41 25.54
N GLY A 140 1.42 -23.75 26.26
CA GLY A 140 2.82 -23.76 25.94
C GLY A 140 3.44 -25.14 26.08
N MET A 141 4.10 -25.59 25.02
CA MET A 141 5.28 -26.46 25.11
C MET A 141 6.10 -26.30 23.83
N GLU A 142 7.30 -25.73 23.97
CA GLU A 142 8.31 -25.75 22.92
C GLU A 142 8.80 -27.18 22.73
N THR A 143 8.56 -27.76 21.56
CA THR A 143 9.41 -28.83 21.02
C THR A 143 9.49 -28.73 19.49
N HIS A 144 10.72 -28.90 19.01
CA HIS A 144 11.21 -28.90 17.64
C HIS A 144 10.26 -29.36 16.52
N ASP A 145 10.23 -28.54 15.46
CA ASP A 145 10.40 -28.95 14.07
C ASP A 145 9.63 -30.20 13.61
N THR A 146 8.30 -30.12 13.55
CA THR A 146 7.53 -30.88 12.57
C THR A 146 6.31 -30.08 12.14
N GLN A 147 6.05 -30.11 10.84
CA GLN A 147 4.97 -29.44 10.12
C GLN A 147 3.61 -29.55 10.83
N SER A 148 3.25 -28.59 11.67
CA SER A 148 1.84 -28.31 11.98
C SER A 148 1.25 -27.58 10.79
N GLU A 149 0.81 -28.38 9.81
CA GLU A 149 0.11 -27.96 8.62
C GLU A 149 -1.34 -27.60 8.99
N SER A 150 -1.50 -26.64 9.91
CA SER A 150 -2.79 -26.04 10.23
C SER A 150 -3.24 -25.23 9.01
N THR A 151 -4.03 -25.89 8.16
CA THR A 151 -4.88 -25.38 7.07
C THR A 151 -4.50 -23.98 6.56
N ARG A 152 -3.44 -23.88 5.74
CA ARG A 152 -3.01 -22.60 5.16
C ARG A 152 -4.12 -22.03 4.26
N THR A 153 -4.91 -21.10 4.80
CA THR A 153 -5.97 -20.38 4.07
C THR A 153 -5.42 -19.32 3.10
N TYR A 154 -4.09 -19.11 3.07
CA TYR A 154 -3.38 -18.23 2.14
C TYR A 154 -2.67 -19.02 1.03
N CYS A 155 -2.52 -18.37 -0.12
CA CYS A 155 -1.80 -18.91 -1.26
C CYS A 155 -0.28 -18.76 -1.07
N SER A 156 0.48 -19.76 -1.49
CA SER A 156 1.94 -19.66 -1.51
C SER A 156 2.41 -18.62 -2.53
N LYS A 157 3.58 -18.01 -2.30
CA LYS A 157 4.15 -17.02 -3.25
C LYS A 157 4.31 -17.62 -4.65
N SER A 158 4.66 -18.90 -4.77
CA SER A 158 4.81 -19.60 -6.05
C SER A 158 3.47 -19.78 -6.78
N GLN A 159 2.39 -20.09 -6.06
CA GLN A 159 1.03 -20.14 -6.62
C GLN A 159 0.62 -18.77 -7.18
N VAL A 160 0.84 -17.69 -6.43
CA VAL A 160 0.52 -16.33 -6.85
C VAL A 160 1.34 -15.93 -8.10
N VAL A 161 2.65 -16.23 -8.12
CA VAL A 161 3.50 -16.04 -9.31
C VAL A 161 2.94 -16.82 -10.50
N SER A 162 2.56 -18.08 -10.29
CA SER A 162 2.01 -18.96 -11.33
C SER A 162 0.72 -18.38 -11.93
N PHE A 163 -0.20 -17.91 -11.07
CA PHE A 163 -1.44 -17.25 -11.49
C PHE A 163 -1.17 -15.98 -12.31
N ILE A 164 -0.39 -15.04 -11.78
CA ILE A 164 -0.08 -13.78 -12.46
C ILE A 164 0.57 -14.05 -13.81
N TRP A 165 1.53 -14.98 -13.84
CA TRP A 165 2.21 -15.37 -15.08
C TRP A 165 1.25 -15.98 -16.11
N ALA A 166 0.33 -16.85 -15.68
CA ALA A 166 -0.68 -17.44 -16.56
C ALA A 166 -1.63 -16.38 -17.15
N VAL A 167 -2.02 -15.39 -16.35
CA VAL A 167 -2.80 -14.23 -16.82
C VAL A 167 -2.01 -13.43 -17.84
N CYS A 168 -0.75 -13.08 -17.56
CA CYS A 168 0.11 -12.35 -18.49
C CYS A 168 0.27 -13.07 -19.82
N ARG A 169 0.50 -14.39 -19.81
CA ARG A 169 0.57 -15.24 -21.02
C ARG A 169 -0.72 -15.27 -21.82
N SER A 170 -1.87 -15.13 -21.15
CA SER A 170 -3.19 -15.15 -21.79
C SER A 170 -3.55 -13.81 -22.43
N ILE A 171 -3.15 -12.69 -21.82
CA ILE A 171 -3.56 -11.35 -22.27
C ILE A 171 -2.52 -10.67 -23.16
N ILE A 172 -1.22 -10.86 -22.89
CA ILE A 172 -0.16 -10.13 -23.59
C ILE A 172 0.25 -10.89 -24.85
N PRO A 173 0.29 -10.25 -26.03
CA PRO A 173 0.88 -10.81 -27.23
C PRO A 173 2.34 -11.26 -27.01
N PRO A 174 2.79 -12.40 -27.57
CA PRO A 174 4.17 -12.88 -27.43
C PRO A 174 5.22 -11.81 -27.77
N ASP A 175 4.95 -11.01 -28.79
CA ASP A 175 5.87 -9.96 -29.27
C ASP A 175 6.12 -8.86 -28.24
N LEU A 176 5.17 -8.61 -27.33
CA LEU A 176 5.32 -7.68 -26.20
C LEU A 176 5.92 -8.34 -24.94
N LEU A 177 5.78 -9.66 -24.80
CA LEU A 177 6.37 -10.44 -23.71
C LEU A 177 7.85 -10.78 -23.95
N GLY A 178 8.28 -10.78 -25.21
CA GLY A 178 9.64 -11.14 -25.62
C GLY A 178 9.82 -12.63 -25.85
N SER A 179 11.06 -13.09 -25.93
CA SER A 179 11.41 -14.49 -26.16
C SER A 179 11.22 -15.37 -24.90
N PRO A 180 11.16 -16.72 -25.05
CA PRO A 180 11.03 -17.64 -23.92
C PRO A 180 12.12 -17.52 -22.85
N SER A 181 13.33 -17.03 -23.18
CA SER A 181 14.37 -16.76 -22.18
C SER A 181 14.02 -15.56 -21.30
N ASN A 182 13.53 -14.46 -21.90
CA ASN A 182 13.03 -13.30 -21.16
C ASN A 182 11.79 -13.64 -20.33
N TRP A 183 10.96 -14.60 -20.76
CA TRP A 183 9.80 -15.06 -19.99
C TRP A 183 10.20 -15.62 -18.61
N ARG A 184 11.25 -16.46 -18.57
CA ARG A 184 11.75 -17.03 -17.30
C ARG A 184 12.25 -15.92 -16.37
N ILE A 185 12.97 -14.95 -16.93
CA ILE A 185 13.52 -13.81 -16.18
C ILE A 185 12.40 -12.92 -15.66
N LEU A 186 11.40 -12.59 -16.49
CA LEU A 186 10.26 -11.78 -16.07
C LEU A 186 9.46 -12.47 -14.96
N ARG A 187 9.22 -13.79 -15.08
CA ARG A 187 8.62 -14.59 -14.02
C ARG A 187 9.45 -14.59 -12.73
N SER A 188 10.78 -14.68 -12.83
CA SER A 188 11.68 -14.56 -11.68
C SER A 188 11.61 -13.17 -11.03
N ASN A 189 11.56 -12.11 -11.83
CA ASN A 189 11.45 -10.74 -11.32
C ASN A 189 10.09 -10.50 -10.62
N ILE A 190 8.99 -11.08 -11.12
CA ILE A 190 7.69 -11.11 -10.42
C ILE A 190 7.81 -11.87 -9.09
N SER A 191 8.50 -13.00 -9.07
CA SER A 191 8.73 -13.77 -7.84
C SER A 191 9.51 -12.98 -6.80
N LYS A 192 10.56 -12.25 -7.22
CA LYS A 192 11.31 -11.35 -6.33
C LYS A 192 10.41 -10.24 -5.80
N PHE A 193 9.62 -9.60 -6.67
CA PHE A 193 8.68 -8.55 -6.29
C PHE A 193 7.66 -9.00 -5.23
N LEU A 194 7.09 -10.21 -5.39
CA LEU A 194 6.17 -10.81 -4.41
C LEU A 194 6.87 -11.31 -3.14
N GLY A 195 8.18 -11.58 -3.24
CA GLY A 195 9.03 -12.02 -2.14
C GLY A 195 9.26 -10.94 -1.09
N LEU A 196 9.18 -9.67 -1.50
CA LEU A 196 9.53 -8.51 -0.68
C LEU A 196 8.67 -8.33 0.57
N ARG A 197 9.30 -7.91 1.66
CA ARG A 197 8.64 -7.50 2.91
C ARG A 197 7.88 -6.18 2.74
N LYS A 198 7.00 -5.86 3.69
CA LYS A 198 6.08 -4.71 3.62
C LYS A 198 6.76 -3.36 3.30
N PHE A 199 7.89 -3.08 3.94
CA PHE A 199 8.60 -1.79 3.81
C PHE A 199 9.71 -1.80 2.75
N GLU A 200 9.96 -2.95 2.12
CA GLU A 200 10.96 -3.06 1.07
C GLU A 200 10.47 -2.41 -0.23
N LYS A 201 11.40 -1.78 -0.94
CA LYS A 201 11.12 -1.09 -2.20
C LYS A 201 11.62 -1.92 -3.37
N PHE A 202 10.94 -1.82 -4.51
CA PHE A 202 11.35 -2.46 -5.76
C PHE A 202 11.49 -1.42 -6.86
N SER A 203 12.70 -1.23 -7.36
CA SER A 203 13.02 -0.27 -8.40
C SER A 203 12.76 -0.83 -9.80
N VAL A 204 12.55 0.07 -10.77
CA VAL A 204 12.44 -0.29 -12.19
C VAL A 204 13.71 -1.00 -12.68
N ARG A 205 14.89 -0.60 -12.18
CA ARG A 205 16.15 -1.30 -12.43
C ARG A 205 16.08 -2.78 -12.04
N GLN A 206 15.46 -3.11 -10.91
CA GLN A 206 15.26 -4.50 -10.48
C GLN A 206 14.22 -5.23 -11.34
N CYS A 207 13.17 -4.54 -11.82
CA CYS A 207 12.23 -5.11 -12.79
C CYS A 207 12.91 -5.51 -14.10
N ILE A 208 13.87 -4.70 -14.56
CA ILE A 208 14.59 -4.87 -15.83
C ILE A 208 15.77 -5.84 -15.71
N TYR A 209 16.27 -6.07 -14.50
CA TYR A 209 17.48 -6.85 -14.26
C TYR A 209 17.50 -8.18 -15.03
N LYS A 210 18.59 -8.39 -15.79
CA LYS A 210 18.87 -9.53 -16.70
C LYS A 210 17.97 -9.65 -17.94
N LEU A 211 16.96 -8.81 -18.14
CA LEU A 211 16.18 -8.83 -19.38
C LEU A 211 17.02 -8.29 -20.55
N LYS A 212 16.94 -8.99 -21.69
CA LYS A 212 17.61 -8.55 -22.93
C LYS A 212 16.63 -7.76 -23.78
N THR A 213 16.94 -6.49 -24.06
CA THR A 213 16.10 -5.61 -24.91
C THR A 213 15.96 -6.17 -26.34
N SER A 214 17.02 -6.76 -26.89
CA SER A 214 17.02 -7.41 -28.21
C SER A 214 16.08 -8.60 -28.33
N SER A 215 15.70 -9.21 -27.20
CA SER A 215 14.78 -10.34 -27.13
C SER A 215 13.30 -9.93 -27.14
N PHE A 216 12.99 -8.64 -27.32
CA PHE A 216 11.62 -8.14 -27.51
C PHE A 216 11.36 -7.81 -28.99
N PRO A 217 10.55 -8.61 -29.71
CA PRO A 217 10.30 -8.40 -31.14
C PRO A 217 9.79 -6.99 -31.49
N PHE A 218 8.96 -6.38 -30.63
CA PHE A 218 8.45 -5.02 -30.87
C PHE A 218 9.52 -3.92 -30.84
N LEU A 219 10.72 -4.22 -30.34
CA LEU A 219 11.89 -3.32 -30.34
C LEU A 219 12.89 -3.69 -31.45
N SER A 220 12.63 -4.76 -32.21
CA SER A 220 13.47 -5.20 -33.31
C SER A 220 13.41 -4.21 -34.48
N SER A 221 14.54 -3.99 -35.14
CA SER A 221 14.68 -3.11 -36.32
C SER A 221 14.11 -3.70 -37.62
N LYS A 222 13.31 -4.78 -37.55
CA LYS A 222 12.75 -5.46 -38.72
C LYS A 222 11.61 -4.68 -39.41
N HIS A 223 11.10 -3.63 -38.77
CA HIS A 223 10.10 -2.76 -39.38
C HIS A 223 10.80 -1.55 -39.97
N PRO A 224 10.67 -1.28 -41.29
CA PRO A 224 11.27 -0.10 -41.89
C PRO A 224 10.73 1.14 -41.18
N SER A 225 11.63 1.88 -40.54
CA SER A 225 11.40 3.28 -40.26
C SER A 225 11.15 3.97 -41.59
N CYS A 226 10.16 4.86 -41.66
CA CYS A 226 9.91 5.61 -42.89
C CYS A 226 11.22 6.29 -43.32
N GLU A 227 11.83 5.79 -44.41
CA GLU A 227 12.97 6.38 -45.10
C GLU A 227 12.53 7.64 -45.86
N CYS A 228 11.76 8.51 -45.24
CA CYS A 228 11.25 9.69 -45.91
C CYS A 228 12.28 10.83 -46.02
N ASP A 229 13.48 10.74 -45.39
CA ASP A 229 14.44 11.87 -45.36
C ASP A 229 15.93 11.54 -45.66
N VAL A 230 16.32 10.34 -46.10
CA VAL A 230 17.77 9.98 -46.17
C VAL A 230 18.29 9.60 -47.56
N LYS A 231 17.46 9.56 -48.60
CA LYS A 231 17.93 9.17 -49.95
C LYS A 231 18.37 10.32 -50.86
N SER A 232 18.49 11.55 -50.37
CA SER A 232 18.89 12.71 -51.19
C SER A 232 20.39 13.02 -51.22
N PHE A 233 21.25 12.30 -50.50
CA PHE A 233 22.71 12.56 -50.54
C PHE A 233 23.53 11.27 -50.55
N ALA A 234 23.43 10.51 -51.65
CA ALA A 234 24.40 9.47 -51.95
C ALA A 234 25.69 10.09 -52.51
N GLY A 235 26.54 10.60 -51.61
CA GLY A 235 27.93 10.97 -51.88
C GLY A 235 28.79 10.51 -50.72
N GLN A 236 29.78 9.64 -50.97
CA GLN A 236 30.61 9.02 -49.94
C GLN A 236 31.43 10.08 -49.19
N ASN A 237 31.16 10.32 -47.90
CA ASN A 237 31.95 11.20 -47.03
C ASN A 237 31.92 10.69 -45.58
N GLU A 238 33.04 10.83 -44.85
CA GLU A 238 33.21 10.42 -43.43
C GLU A 238 32.17 11.05 -42.47
N ASN A 239 31.60 12.19 -42.84
CA ASN A 239 30.52 12.85 -42.10
C ASN A 239 29.21 12.04 -42.07
N ILE A 240 28.95 11.21 -43.10
CA ILE A 240 27.77 10.33 -43.13
C ILE A 240 27.91 9.22 -42.10
N GLN A 241 29.12 8.68 -41.88
CA GLN A 241 29.33 7.64 -40.86
C GLN A 241 29.11 8.15 -39.44
N LYS A 242 29.56 9.39 -39.12
CA LYS A 242 29.27 10.03 -37.84
C LYS A 242 27.76 10.29 -37.65
N LEU A 243 27.07 10.74 -38.70
CA LEU A 243 25.62 10.96 -38.68
C LEU A 243 24.84 9.64 -38.50
N LEU A 244 25.19 8.59 -39.24
CA LEU A 244 24.60 7.25 -39.12
C LEU A 244 24.83 6.65 -37.72
N ARG A 245 26.00 6.88 -37.11
CA ARG A 245 26.29 6.48 -35.73
C ARG A 245 25.40 7.23 -34.74
N GLY A 246 25.27 8.55 -34.87
CA GLY A 246 24.36 9.36 -34.05
C GLY A 246 22.89 8.95 -34.17
N ILE A 247 22.42 8.63 -35.37
CA ILE A 247 21.06 8.11 -35.62
C ILE A 247 20.87 6.73 -34.95
N LYS A 248 21.87 5.85 -35.05
CA LYS A 248 21.85 4.53 -34.42
C LYS A 248 21.82 4.64 -32.89
N ASP A 249 22.59 5.55 -32.31
CA ASP A 249 22.63 5.81 -30.86
C ASP A 249 21.34 6.45 -30.34
N SER A 250 20.73 7.35 -31.13
CA SER A 250 19.41 7.90 -30.83
C SER A 250 18.32 6.82 -30.87
N LEU A 251 18.36 5.94 -31.88
CA LEU A 251 17.43 4.82 -32.01
C LEU A 251 17.58 3.80 -30.88
N THR A 252 18.79 3.46 -30.45
CA THR A 252 19.01 2.55 -29.32
C THR A 252 18.51 3.17 -28.02
N ASN A 253 18.73 4.47 -27.80
CA ASN A 253 18.19 5.20 -26.65
C ASN A 253 16.65 5.22 -26.65
N ALA A 254 16.01 5.54 -27.78
CA ALA A 254 14.55 5.52 -27.92
C ALA A 254 13.96 4.13 -27.62
N LYS A 255 14.60 3.06 -28.12
CA LYS A 255 14.23 1.67 -27.81
C LYS A 255 14.36 1.35 -26.32
N HIS A 256 15.43 1.82 -25.67
CA HIS A 256 15.60 1.64 -24.23
C HIS A 256 14.50 2.36 -23.44
N LYS A 257 14.14 3.59 -23.82
CA LYS A 257 13.04 4.34 -23.19
C LYS A 257 11.70 3.61 -23.35
N LEU A 258 11.38 3.13 -24.55
CA LEU A 258 10.19 2.30 -24.80
C LEU A 258 10.19 1.06 -23.90
N PHE A 259 11.31 0.36 -23.82
CA PHE A 259 11.47 -0.83 -23.00
C PHE A 259 11.23 -0.54 -21.51
N VAL A 260 11.87 0.50 -20.97
CA VAL A 260 11.74 0.90 -19.56
C VAL A 260 10.29 1.28 -19.24
N ASN A 261 9.67 2.10 -20.10
CA ASN A 261 8.27 2.52 -19.95
C ASN A 261 7.31 1.32 -19.99
N TRP A 262 7.54 0.37 -20.92
CA TRP A 262 6.77 -0.87 -21.01
C TRP A 262 6.89 -1.74 -19.75
N ILE A 263 8.10 -1.96 -19.24
CA ILE A 263 8.32 -2.77 -18.04
C ILE A 263 7.76 -2.09 -16.78
N PHE A 264 7.91 -0.77 -16.66
CA PHE A 264 7.26 -0.02 -15.58
C PHE A 264 5.74 -0.17 -15.63
N TRP A 265 5.13 0.02 -16.79
CA TRP A 265 3.69 -0.16 -16.96
C TRP A 265 3.25 -1.60 -16.66
N PHE A 266 4.03 -2.60 -17.08
CA PHE A 266 3.76 -4.01 -16.79
C PHE A 266 3.69 -4.28 -15.28
N PHE A 267 4.63 -3.76 -14.48
CA PHE A 267 4.57 -3.95 -13.03
C PHE A 267 3.48 -3.09 -12.36
N SER A 268 3.45 -1.79 -12.66
CA SER A 268 2.59 -0.80 -11.99
C SER A 268 1.13 -0.89 -12.40
N CYS A 269 0.85 -1.20 -13.67
CA CYS A 269 -0.49 -1.17 -14.25
C CYS A 269 -1.00 -2.55 -14.68
N LEU A 270 -0.26 -3.63 -14.40
CA LEU A 270 -0.78 -4.97 -14.60
C LEU A 270 -0.53 -5.89 -13.41
N VAL A 271 0.73 -6.12 -13.03
CA VAL A 271 1.06 -7.02 -11.91
C VAL A 271 0.43 -6.54 -10.60
N VAL A 272 0.64 -5.28 -10.20
CA VAL A 272 0.08 -4.71 -8.96
C VAL A 272 -1.46 -4.74 -8.96
N PRO A 273 -2.16 -4.23 -10.00
CA PRO A 273 -3.62 -4.33 -10.07
C PRO A 273 -4.17 -5.77 -10.07
N LEU A 274 -3.47 -6.74 -10.66
CA LEU A 274 -3.89 -8.15 -10.62
C LEU A 274 -3.81 -8.71 -9.20
N ILE A 275 -2.74 -8.40 -8.48
CA ILE A 275 -2.61 -8.80 -7.07
C ILE A 275 -3.73 -8.14 -6.27
N GLN A 276 -3.85 -6.82 -6.40
CA GLN A 276 -4.83 -6.00 -5.69
C GLN A 276 -6.26 -6.48 -5.94
N ALA A 277 -6.63 -6.91 -7.14
CA ALA A 277 -8.00 -7.30 -7.47
C ALA A 277 -8.38 -8.70 -6.95
N ASN A 278 -7.41 -9.62 -6.83
CA ASN A 278 -7.68 -11.05 -6.58
C ASN A 278 -7.26 -11.52 -5.19
N PHE A 279 -6.31 -10.84 -4.55
CA PHE A 279 -5.78 -11.19 -3.24
C PHE A 279 -5.94 -10.06 -2.22
N TYR A 280 -6.19 -10.44 -0.98
CA TYR A 280 -5.99 -9.58 0.18
C TYR A 280 -4.58 -9.83 0.71
N VAL A 281 -3.74 -8.79 0.68
CA VAL A 281 -2.33 -8.87 1.08
C VAL A 281 -2.17 -8.26 2.47
N THR A 282 -1.69 -9.05 3.42
CA THR A 282 -1.48 -8.62 4.82
C THR A 282 -0.26 -9.31 5.42
N GLU A 283 0.30 -8.73 6.46
CA GLU A 283 1.23 -9.39 7.38
C GLU A 283 0.46 -10.33 8.32
N SER A 284 1.11 -11.40 8.77
CA SER A 284 0.63 -12.24 9.88
C SER A 284 1.20 -11.74 11.21
N GLU A 285 0.68 -12.25 12.33
CA GLU A 285 1.22 -11.99 13.67
C GLU A 285 2.71 -12.35 13.79
N HIS A 286 3.04 -13.59 13.48
CA HIS A 286 4.37 -14.18 13.65
C HIS A 286 5.35 -13.81 12.52
N GLY A 287 4.84 -13.50 11.33
CA GLY A 287 5.65 -13.22 10.13
C GLY A 287 6.31 -11.84 10.10
N LYS A 288 6.25 -11.06 11.20
CA LYS A 288 6.79 -9.69 11.30
C LYS A 288 6.37 -8.78 10.13
N HIS A 289 7.22 -8.64 9.12
CA HIS A 289 7.01 -7.81 7.93
C HIS A 289 6.82 -8.61 6.63
N ASP A 290 6.76 -9.93 6.72
CA ASP A 290 6.50 -10.81 5.59
C ASP A 290 5.03 -10.70 5.17
N LEU A 291 4.81 -10.78 3.86
CA LEU A 291 3.50 -10.63 3.24
C LEU A 291 2.89 -11.99 2.88
N TYR A 292 1.61 -12.12 3.22
CA TYR A 292 0.78 -13.28 2.95
C TYR A 292 -0.36 -12.88 2.01
N TYR A 293 -0.72 -13.79 1.10
CA TYR A 293 -1.63 -13.54 -0.01
C TYR A 293 -2.88 -14.41 0.13
N TYR A 294 -3.94 -13.84 0.68
CA TYR A 294 -5.21 -14.56 0.84
C TYR A 294 -6.09 -14.33 -0.38
N ARG A 295 -6.66 -15.37 -0.98
CA ARG A 295 -7.67 -15.17 -2.02
C ARG A 295 -8.84 -14.39 -1.41
N LYS A 296 -9.32 -13.34 -2.09
CA LYS A 296 -10.35 -12.46 -1.51
C LYS A 296 -11.62 -13.20 -1.08
N SER A 297 -12.03 -14.23 -1.83
CA SER A 297 -13.18 -15.05 -1.47
C SER A 297 -12.99 -15.79 -0.14
N ALA A 298 -11.80 -16.32 0.14
CA ALA A 298 -11.50 -16.96 1.42
C ALA A 298 -11.38 -15.94 2.55
N TRP A 299 -10.71 -14.81 2.28
CA TRP A 299 -10.58 -13.73 3.26
C TRP A 299 -11.92 -13.15 3.69
N MET A 300 -12.87 -12.96 2.77
CA MET A 300 -14.21 -12.50 3.10
C MET A 300 -14.97 -13.51 3.97
N LYS A 301 -14.94 -14.80 3.65
CA LYS A 301 -15.57 -15.83 4.51
C LYS A 301 -15.03 -15.80 5.94
N LEU A 302 -13.71 -15.66 6.07
CA LEU A 302 -13.05 -15.55 7.36
C LEU A 302 -13.39 -14.23 8.09
N THR A 303 -13.50 -13.13 7.35
CA THR A 303 -13.96 -11.83 7.87
C THR A 303 -15.40 -11.88 8.35
N ASP A 304 -16.30 -12.49 7.57
CA ASP A 304 -17.73 -12.61 7.91
C ASP A 304 -17.93 -13.46 9.16
N ARG A 305 -17.20 -14.58 9.27
CA ARG A 305 -17.18 -15.39 10.49
C ARG A 305 -16.72 -14.58 11.70
N ALA A 306 -15.61 -13.86 11.57
CA ALA A 306 -15.09 -13.03 12.65
C ALA A 306 -16.09 -11.93 13.05
N ILE A 307 -16.71 -11.24 12.09
CA ILE A 307 -17.71 -10.20 12.35
C ILE A 307 -18.94 -10.76 13.06
N ASN A 308 -19.39 -11.97 12.70
CA ASN A 308 -20.53 -12.60 13.37
C ASN A 308 -20.19 -12.93 14.83
N CYS A 309 -19.02 -13.53 15.10
CA CYS A 309 -18.59 -13.78 16.48
C CYS A 309 -18.49 -12.49 17.33
N LEU A 310 -18.19 -11.34 16.71
CA LEU A 310 -18.18 -10.05 17.43
C LEU A 310 -19.57 -9.57 17.79
N LYS A 311 -20.54 -9.77 16.89
CA LYS A 311 -21.94 -9.42 17.12
C LYS A 311 -22.57 -10.27 18.21
N ASP A 312 -22.18 -11.53 18.29
CA ASP A 312 -22.68 -12.47 19.29
C ASP A 312 -22.04 -12.26 20.67
N GLY A 313 -20.99 -11.43 20.75
CA GLY A 313 -20.22 -11.15 21.97
C GLY A 313 -20.25 -9.67 22.36
N ILE A 314 -19.10 -9.01 22.23
CA ILE A 314 -18.80 -7.71 22.87
C ILE A 314 -19.41 -6.51 22.11
N TYR A 315 -19.76 -6.69 20.82
CA TYR A 315 -20.17 -5.57 19.97
C TYR A 315 -21.62 -5.65 19.55
N ASN A 316 -22.34 -4.53 19.65
CA ASN A 316 -23.71 -4.41 19.16
C ASN A 316 -23.77 -3.62 17.84
N PRO A 317 -24.56 -4.07 16.85
CA PRO A 317 -24.78 -3.31 15.63
C PRO A 317 -25.56 -2.02 15.93
N LEU A 318 -25.08 -0.89 15.41
CA LEU A 318 -25.74 0.41 15.55
C LEU A 318 -26.34 0.85 14.21
N ASN A 319 -27.55 1.42 14.27
CA ASN A 319 -28.18 2.03 13.10
C ASN A 319 -27.62 3.45 12.83
N GLU A 320 -27.89 3.98 11.64
CA GLU A 320 -27.34 5.28 11.23
C GLU A 320 -27.79 6.44 12.14
N ALA A 321 -29.05 6.42 12.61
CA ALA A 321 -29.59 7.45 13.49
C ALA A 321 -28.87 7.48 14.85
N ALA A 322 -28.68 6.30 15.45
CA ALA A 322 -27.94 6.14 16.71
C ALA A 322 -26.48 6.59 16.56
N VAL A 323 -25.82 6.18 15.47
CA VAL A 323 -24.44 6.62 15.18
C VAL A 323 -24.35 8.14 15.09
N ARG A 324 -25.29 8.79 14.39
CA ARG A 324 -25.31 10.25 14.27
C ARG A 324 -25.54 10.95 15.61
N ASN A 325 -26.46 10.45 16.43
CA ASN A 325 -26.75 10.99 17.77
C ASN A 325 -25.54 10.86 18.73
N ILE A 326 -24.84 9.73 18.68
CA ILE A 326 -23.62 9.53 19.47
C ILE A 326 -22.52 10.48 19.00
N LEU A 327 -22.31 10.57 17.70
CA LEU A 327 -21.24 11.40 17.12
C LEU A 327 -21.50 12.90 17.27
N SER A 328 -22.76 13.36 17.32
CA SER A 328 -23.05 14.77 17.60
C SER A 328 -22.68 15.21 19.02
N LYS A 329 -22.55 14.25 19.94
CA LYS A 329 -22.21 14.49 21.35
C LYS A 329 -20.71 14.30 21.65
N ARG A 330 -19.89 13.97 20.64
CA ARG A 330 -18.47 13.63 20.82
C ARG A 330 -17.56 14.55 20.02
N SER A 331 -16.36 14.80 20.54
CA SER A 331 -15.30 15.58 19.89
C SER A 331 -14.45 14.78 18.90
N PHE A 332 -14.54 13.45 18.95
CA PHE A 332 -13.88 12.51 18.04
C PHE A 332 -14.91 11.58 17.38
N GLY A 333 -14.50 10.98 16.27
CA GLY A 333 -15.35 10.11 15.49
C GLY A 333 -15.19 8.64 15.84
N PHE A 334 -15.25 7.78 14.82
CA PHE A 334 -15.07 6.34 14.97
C PHE A 334 -13.74 5.88 14.36
N SER A 335 -13.29 4.70 14.77
CA SER A 335 -12.09 4.06 14.23
C SER A 335 -12.45 3.00 13.21
N LYS A 336 -11.60 2.85 12.20
CA LYS A 336 -11.73 1.77 11.22
C LYS A 336 -11.10 0.51 11.79
N LEU A 337 -11.85 -0.59 11.74
CA LEU A 337 -11.37 -1.92 12.10
C LEU A 337 -10.57 -2.52 10.95
N ARG A 338 -9.44 -3.13 11.29
CA ARG A 338 -8.63 -3.97 10.40
C ARG A 338 -8.46 -5.34 11.03
N LEU A 339 -8.63 -6.39 10.23
CA LEU A 339 -8.34 -7.76 10.65
C LEU A 339 -6.92 -8.16 10.23
N ARG A 340 -6.21 -8.84 11.14
CA ARG A 340 -4.88 -9.42 10.94
C ARG A 340 -4.93 -10.92 11.24
N PRO A 341 -4.46 -11.80 10.35
CA PRO A 341 -4.46 -13.24 10.61
C PRO A 341 -3.54 -13.64 11.77
N LYS A 342 -4.00 -14.61 12.58
CA LYS A 342 -3.22 -15.37 13.58
C LYS A 342 -2.98 -16.81 13.10
N ASN A 343 -2.30 -17.64 13.90
CA ASN A 343 -2.20 -19.08 13.67
C ASN A 343 -3.59 -19.73 13.69
N THR A 344 -4.40 -19.35 14.68
CA THR A 344 -5.80 -19.74 14.82
C THR A 344 -6.67 -18.47 14.91
N GLY A 345 -7.49 -18.20 13.88
CA GLY A 345 -8.40 -17.05 13.86
C GLY A 345 -7.77 -15.71 13.41
N VAL A 346 -8.34 -14.60 13.90
CA VAL A 346 -7.94 -13.23 13.53
C VAL A 346 -7.82 -12.29 14.72
N ARG A 347 -6.84 -11.39 14.65
CA ARG A 347 -6.69 -10.25 15.54
C ARG A 347 -7.36 -9.01 14.97
N MET A 348 -8.12 -8.33 15.81
CA MET A 348 -8.71 -7.04 15.51
C MET A 348 -7.74 -5.91 15.83
N LEU A 349 -7.65 -4.92 14.93
CA LEU A 349 -6.85 -3.72 15.11
C LEU A 349 -7.68 -2.49 14.75
N ALA A 350 -7.95 -1.64 15.72
CA ALA A 350 -8.61 -0.35 15.50
C ALA A 350 -7.57 0.72 15.14
N ASN A 351 -7.76 1.43 14.03
CA ASN A 351 -6.90 2.56 13.69
C ASN A 351 -7.36 3.83 14.43
N LEU A 352 -6.68 4.16 15.53
CA LEU A 352 -6.97 5.34 16.36
C LEU A 352 -6.26 6.62 15.90
N LYS A 353 -5.30 6.51 14.97
CA LYS A 353 -4.48 7.64 14.47
C LYS A 353 -5.14 8.35 13.29
N ALA A 354 -5.93 7.64 12.49
CA ALA A 354 -6.60 8.22 11.33
C ALA A 354 -7.84 9.04 11.75
N PRO A 355 -8.07 10.22 11.16
CA PRO A 355 -9.33 10.93 11.31
C PRO A 355 -10.46 10.17 10.60
N SER A 356 -11.69 10.37 11.06
CA SER A 356 -12.88 9.77 10.44
C SER A 356 -13.78 10.81 9.80
N ARG A 357 -14.58 10.36 8.83
CA ARG A 357 -15.48 11.22 8.05
C ARG A 357 -16.83 10.55 7.94
N LEU A 358 -17.90 11.31 8.14
CA LEU A 358 -19.27 10.85 8.02
C LEU A 358 -20.01 11.67 6.94
N PRO A 359 -20.72 11.05 5.99
CA PRO A 359 -21.55 11.78 5.03
C PRO A 359 -22.64 12.59 5.74
N ARG A 360 -22.89 13.83 5.29
CA ARG A 360 -23.99 14.65 5.84
C ARG A 360 -25.35 14.13 5.35
N LYS A 361 -26.37 14.13 6.22
CA LYS A 361 -27.74 13.68 5.89
C LYS A 361 -28.27 14.49 4.70
N GLY A 362 -28.83 13.83 3.68
CA GLY A 362 -29.33 14.45 2.43
C GLY A 362 -28.43 14.25 1.20
N PHE A 363 -27.17 13.83 1.36
CA PHE A 363 -26.29 13.42 0.25
C PHE A 363 -26.18 11.90 0.19
N SER A 364 -27.30 11.21 -0.01
CA SER A 364 -27.26 9.81 -0.45
C SER A 364 -26.79 9.80 -1.91
N SER A 365 -25.58 9.30 -2.17
CA SER A 365 -25.09 9.02 -3.53
C SER A 365 -25.92 7.91 -4.17
N ARG A 366 -27.16 8.21 -4.54
CA ARG A 366 -27.97 7.37 -5.43
C ARG A 366 -27.72 7.89 -6.85
N GLY A 367 -26.78 7.26 -7.54
CA GLY A 367 -26.62 7.45 -9.00
C GLY A 367 -25.19 7.67 -9.49
N LYS A 368 -24.68 6.64 -10.18
CA LYS A 368 -23.68 6.70 -11.26
C LYS A 368 -22.29 7.24 -10.91
N CYS A 369 -21.36 6.31 -10.68
CA CYS A 369 -19.96 6.48 -11.09
C CYS A 369 -19.91 6.64 -12.62
N VAL A 370 -20.09 7.85 -13.14
CA VAL A 370 -19.61 8.24 -14.47
C VAL A 370 -18.41 9.14 -14.22
N GLY A 371 -17.23 8.58 -14.46
CA GLY A 371 -16.01 9.35 -14.53
C GLY A 371 -15.97 10.10 -15.86
N THR A 372 -15.92 11.42 -15.79
CA THR A 372 -15.32 12.24 -16.84
C THR A 372 -14.59 13.41 -16.23
N GLN A 373 -13.30 13.43 -16.55
CA GLN A 373 -12.40 14.56 -16.70
C GLN A 373 -12.04 15.39 -15.45
N ARG A 374 -10.77 15.20 -15.08
CA ARG A 374 -9.89 16.21 -14.49
C ARG A 374 -10.05 17.52 -15.28
N ASN A 375 -10.60 18.54 -14.64
CA ASN A 375 -10.14 19.90 -14.81
C ASN A 375 -9.93 20.52 -13.44
N LYS A 376 -8.77 21.19 -13.32
CA LYS A 376 -8.36 21.98 -12.17
C LYS A 376 -9.39 23.07 -11.94
N GLN A 377 -10.19 22.94 -10.88
CA GLN A 377 -10.70 24.05 -10.08
C GLN A 377 -11.17 23.46 -8.75
N SER A 378 -10.38 23.69 -7.72
CA SER A 378 -10.58 23.26 -6.34
C SER A 378 -11.59 24.17 -5.64
N HIS A 379 -12.83 24.21 -6.13
CA HIS A 379 -13.93 24.80 -5.36
C HIS A 379 -14.51 23.74 -4.42
N ASP A 380 -14.09 23.84 -3.17
CA ASP A 380 -14.77 23.51 -1.94
C ASP A 380 -15.67 22.25 -1.90
N ARG A 381 -15.05 21.08 -1.69
CA ARG A 381 -15.75 19.84 -1.28
C ARG A 381 -16.03 19.74 0.22
N THR A 382 -15.81 20.82 0.97
CA THR A 382 -15.86 20.86 2.45
C THR A 382 -17.27 20.62 3.00
N GLY A 383 -18.34 20.87 2.24
CA GLY A 383 -19.72 20.74 2.72
C GLY A 383 -20.34 19.33 2.76
N LYS A 384 -19.73 18.31 2.11
CA LYS A 384 -20.36 16.98 1.93
C LYS A 384 -20.18 16.01 3.11
N PHE A 385 -19.16 16.24 3.94
CA PHE A 385 -18.79 15.32 5.02
C PHE A 385 -18.53 16.08 6.31
N VAL A 386 -18.96 15.49 7.43
CA VAL A 386 -18.53 15.90 8.77
C VAL A 386 -17.20 15.22 9.06
N ASN A 387 -16.17 16.00 9.37
CA ASN A 387 -14.83 15.51 9.68
C ASN A 387 -14.63 15.47 11.19
N PHE A 388 -14.06 14.37 11.69
CA PHE A 388 -13.70 14.23 13.08
C PHE A 388 -12.18 14.10 13.23
N LYS A 389 -11.63 14.68 14.29
CA LYS A 389 -10.24 14.45 14.69
C LYS A 389 -10.05 12.97 15.08
N SER A 390 -8.81 12.50 14.98
CA SER A 390 -8.47 11.13 15.39
C SER A 390 -8.53 10.99 16.91
N VAL A 391 -8.84 9.79 17.40
CA VAL A 391 -8.95 9.50 18.84
C VAL A 391 -7.64 9.87 19.55
N ASN A 392 -6.50 9.45 19.01
CA ASN A 392 -5.19 9.76 19.59
C ASN A 392 -4.86 11.26 19.54
N SER A 393 -5.49 12.05 18.66
CA SER A 393 -5.31 13.49 18.67
C SER A 393 -6.12 14.18 19.76
N ILE A 394 -7.28 13.64 20.13
CA ILE A 394 -8.10 14.18 21.22
C ILE A 394 -7.55 13.73 22.57
N LEU A 395 -7.15 12.47 22.70
CA LEU A 395 -6.61 11.91 23.94
C LEU A 395 -5.13 12.23 24.17
N ARG A 396 -4.51 13.06 23.33
CA ARG A 396 -3.07 13.38 23.42
C ARG A 396 -2.73 13.99 24.77
N ASP A 397 -3.52 14.97 25.18
CA ASP A 397 -3.25 15.77 26.38
C ASP A 397 -3.53 14.92 27.63
N THR A 398 -4.64 14.17 27.64
CA THR A 398 -4.93 13.18 28.69
C THR A 398 -3.81 12.13 28.81
N HIS A 399 -3.29 11.63 27.70
CA HIS A 399 -2.16 10.71 27.71
C HIS A 399 -0.88 11.35 28.29
N ALA A 400 -0.62 12.63 27.98
CA ALA A 400 0.50 13.37 28.55
C ALA A 400 0.35 13.58 30.07
N VAL A 401 -0.84 13.94 30.55
CA VAL A 401 -1.16 14.04 31.98
C VAL A 401 -0.92 12.70 32.68
N LEU A 402 -1.48 11.61 32.15
CA LEU A 402 -1.30 10.26 32.72
C LEU A 402 0.17 9.85 32.76
N LYS A 403 0.95 10.19 31.72
CA LYS A 403 2.41 9.96 31.71
C LYS A 403 3.14 10.79 32.76
N GLY A 404 2.72 12.04 32.97
CA GLY A 404 3.27 12.90 34.02
C GLY A 404 2.97 12.37 35.43
N LEU A 405 1.71 12.01 35.69
CA LEU A 405 1.29 11.41 36.97
C LEU A 405 2.03 10.10 37.24
N GLN A 406 2.21 9.26 36.21
CA GLN A 406 3.03 8.05 36.29
C GLN A 406 4.47 8.33 36.76
N LEU A 407 5.08 9.43 36.32
CA LEU A 407 6.44 9.79 36.71
C LEU A 407 6.52 10.39 38.12
N LYS A 408 5.50 11.17 38.52
CA LYS A 408 5.44 11.79 39.85
C LYS A 408 5.11 10.78 40.96
N GLU A 409 4.20 9.85 40.68
CA GLU A 409 3.67 8.89 41.65
C GLU A 409 3.80 7.44 41.15
N PRO A 410 5.02 6.94 40.94
CA PRO A 410 5.24 5.59 40.41
C PRO A 410 4.68 4.49 41.32
N GLU A 411 4.56 4.76 42.63
CA GLU A 411 4.05 3.80 43.62
C GLU A 411 2.58 3.41 43.39
N LYS A 412 1.76 4.30 42.81
CA LYS A 412 0.36 4.00 42.47
C LYS A 412 0.23 2.88 41.43
N LEU A 413 1.28 2.63 40.65
CA LEU A 413 1.35 1.55 39.65
C LEU A 413 2.00 0.27 40.20
N GLY A 414 2.38 0.26 41.48
CA GLY A 414 3.03 -0.86 42.14
C GLY A 414 4.32 -1.29 41.45
N SER A 415 4.45 -2.59 41.16
CA SER A 415 5.63 -3.18 40.53
C SER A 415 5.60 -3.16 39.00
N SER A 416 4.79 -2.30 38.38
CA SER A 416 4.68 -2.20 36.92
C SER A 416 5.95 -1.62 36.29
N VAL A 417 6.34 -2.16 35.13
CA VAL A 417 7.49 -1.72 34.33
C VAL A 417 7.05 -1.50 32.88
N PHE A 418 7.60 -0.48 32.20
CA PHE A 418 7.10 -0.05 30.89
C PHE A 418 8.12 -0.19 29.76
N ASP A 419 9.40 -0.38 30.10
CA ASP A 419 10.45 -0.73 29.15
C ASP A 419 11.50 -1.67 29.76
N TYR A 420 12.44 -2.15 28.94
CA TYR A 420 13.51 -3.04 29.41
C TYR A 420 14.51 -2.34 30.33
N ASN A 421 14.62 -1.01 30.29
CA ASN A 421 15.48 -0.27 31.21
C ASN A 421 14.86 -0.25 32.62
N ASP A 422 13.55 -0.10 32.72
CA ASP A 422 12.80 -0.17 33.97
C ASP A 422 12.92 -1.56 34.59
N VAL A 423 12.81 -2.63 33.78
CA VAL A 423 13.05 -4.01 34.23
C VAL A 423 14.45 -4.12 34.82
N TYR A 424 15.48 -3.67 34.10
CA TYR A 424 16.87 -3.71 34.56
C TYR A 424 17.05 -2.94 35.88
N ARG A 425 16.52 -1.71 35.95
CA ARG A 425 16.61 -0.83 37.13
C ARG A 425 15.95 -1.45 38.37
N ARG A 426 14.92 -2.28 38.21
CA ARG A 426 14.25 -2.96 39.34
C ARG A 426 14.90 -4.29 39.69
N LEU A 427 15.27 -5.09 38.69
CA LEU A 427 15.79 -6.45 38.90
C LEU A 427 17.24 -6.45 39.41
N CYS A 428 18.10 -5.57 38.91
CA CYS A 428 19.51 -5.56 39.31
C CYS A 428 19.73 -5.26 40.81
N PRO A 429 19.12 -4.22 41.41
CA PRO A 429 19.24 -3.98 42.84
C PRO A 429 18.71 -5.14 43.68
N PHE A 430 17.62 -5.79 43.25
CA PHE A 430 17.08 -6.98 43.90
C PHE A 430 18.10 -8.13 43.91
N LEU A 431 18.67 -8.47 42.74
CA LEU A 431 19.70 -9.51 42.65
C LEU A 431 20.98 -9.17 43.45
N MET A 432 21.38 -7.90 43.47
CA MET A 432 22.51 -7.43 44.30
C MET A 432 22.21 -7.56 45.80
N SER A 433 21.00 -7.21 46.23
CA SER A 433 20.59 -7.33 47.63
C SER A 433 20.61 -8.78 48.11
N LEU A 434 20.18 -9.73 47.27
CA LEU A 434 20.25 -11.16 47.57
C LEU A 434 21.69 -11.69 47.71
N ARG A 435 22.62 -11.16 46.90
CA ARG A 435 24.05 -11.50 46.97
C ARG A 435 24.73 -10.92 48.21
N ASN A 436 24.24 -9.82 48.75
CA ASN A 436 24.80 -9.21 49.96
C ASN A 436 24.37 -9.98 51.24
N VAL A 437 23.30 -10.76 51.18
CA VAL A 437 22.76 -11.53 52.33
C VAL A 437 23.39 -12.92 52.45
N SER A 438 23.93 -13.48 51.36
CA SER A 438 24.55 -14.81 51.36
C SER A 438 25.73 -14.87 50.40
N THR A 439 26.82 -15.54 50.80
CA THR A 439 27.99 -15.81 49.95
C THR A 439 27.66 -16.68 48.73
N THR A 440 26.52 -17.39 48.77
CA THR A 440 25.97 -18.19 47.66
C THR A 440 24.58 -17.68 47.29
N LEU A 441 24.31 -17.50 45.98
CA LEU A 441 23.01 -17.01 45.51
C LEU A 441 21.92 -18.03 45.87
N PRO A 442 20.84 -17.62 46.57
CA PRO A 442 19.74 -18.54 46.85
C PRO A 442 19.07 -18.99 45.55
N GLY A 443 18.48 -20.19 45.56
CA GLY A 443 17.72 -20.69 44.41
C GLY A 443 16.56 -19.73 44.08
N LEU A 444 16.54 -19.23 42.83
CA LEU A 444 15.52 -18.33 42.33
C LEU A 444 14.53 -19.08 41.46
N PHE A 445 13.24 -18.87 41.72
CA PHE A 445 12.16 -19.34 40.86
C PHE A 445 11.60 -18.16 40.07
N ILE A 446 11.43 -18.35 38.77
CA ILE A 446 10.80 -17.36 37.88
C ILE A 446 9.50 -17.96 37.38
N VAL A 447 8.39 -17.27 37.65
CA VAL A 447 7.07 -17.61 37.12
C VAL A 447 6.78 -16.68 35.95
N VAL A 448 6.55 -17.26 34.78
CA VAL A 448 6.12 -16.53 33.59
C VAL A 448 4.64 -16.78 33.38
N SER A 449 3.85 -15.70 33.33
CA SER A 449 2.41 -15.75 33.10
C SER A 449 2.04 -14.72 32.05
N ASP A 450 1.10 -15.08 31.16
CA ASP A 450 0.56 -14.19 30.14
C ASP A 450 -0.95 -13.98 30.37
N VAL A 451 -1.40 -12.74 30.16
CA VAL A 451 -2.82 -12.38 30.30
C VAL A 451 -3.46 -12.36 28.93
N SER A 452 -4.33 -13.34 28.68
CA SER A 452 -5.05 -13.44 27.41
C SER A 452 -6.06 -12.29 27.26
N LYS A 453 -6.18 -11.78 26.03
CA LYS A 453 -7.17 -10.77 25.62
C LYS A 453 -7.27 -9.55 26.57
N ALA A 454 -6.15 -9.08 27.13
CA ALA A 454 -6.14 -8.03 28.15
C ALA A 454 -6.91 -6.74 27.78
N PHE A 455 -6.98 -6.38 26.49
CA PHE A 455 -7.77 -5.23 26.02
C PHE A 455 -9.28 -5.50 25.96
N ASP A 456 -9.68 -6.75 25.70
CA ASP A 456 -11.10 -7.13 25.56
C ASP A 456 -11.74 -7.44 26.92
N SER A 457 -10.92 -7.76 27.94
CA SER A 457 -11.37 -8.05 29.31
C SER A 457 -11.44 -6.81 30.23
N VAL A 458 -11.21 -5.62 29.70
CA VAL A 458 -11.28 -4.38 30.49
C VAL A 458 -12.73 -4.07 30.88
N ILE A 459 -13.00 -4.11 32.18
CA ILE A 459 -14.28 -3.67 32.76
C ILE A 459 -14.31 -2.14 32.75
N GLN A 460 -15.11 -1.57 31.85
CA GLN A 460 -15.11 -0.12 31.59
C GLN A 460 -15.50 0.71 32.82
N ASP A 461 -16.50 0.27 33.59
CA ASP A 461 -16.95 1.01 34.78
C ASP A 461 -15.86 1.06 35.86
N LYS A 462 -15.14 -0.06 36.06
CA LYS A 462 -14.00 -0.10 36.98
C LYS A 462 -12.85 0.77 36.49
N LEU A 463 -12.56 0.76 35.18
CA LEU A 463 -11.55 1.64 34.59
C LEU A 463 -11.90 3.12 34.85
N ILE A 464 -13.16 3.51 34.66
CA ILE A 464 -13.63 4.88 34.90
C ILE A 464 -13.49 5.24 36.39
N SER A 465 -13.80 4.33 37.31
CA SER A 465 -13.58 4.52 38.76
C SER A 465 -12.11 4.81 39.07
N VAL A 466 -11.22 3.96 38.58
CA VAL A 466 -9.77 4.12 38.77
C VAL A 466 -9.28 5.43 38.15
N MET A 467 -9.77 5.80 36.97
CA MET A 467 -9.39 7.07 36.34
C MET A 467 -9.79 8.29 37.16
N LYS A 468 -10.92 8.26 37.88
CA LYS A 468 -11.35 9.34 38.79
C LYS A 468 -10.47 9.44 40.05
N GLU A 469 -9.94 8.32 40.52
CA GLU A 469 -9.02 8.29 41.66
C GLU A 469 -7.61 8.77 41.28
N VAL A 470 -7.20 8.56 40.02
CA VAL A 470 -5.86 8.93 39.53
C VAL A 470 -5.82 10.39 39.06
N ILE A 471 -6.83 10.84 38.30
CA ILE A 471 -6.90 12.21 37.76
C ILE A 471 -7.72 13.06 38.74
N VAL A 472 -7.05 13.61 39.75
CA VAL A 472 -7.70 14.31 40.87
C VAL A 472 -7.90 15.81 40.58
N GLU A 473 -6.97 16.44 39.86
CA GLU A 473 -7.06 17.88 39.58
C GLU A 473 -7.98 18.16 38.39
N ASP A 474 -8.74 19.25 38.49
CA ASP A 474 -9.58 19.72 37.38
C ASP A 474 -8.77 20.33 36.23
N GLU A 475 -7.56 20.84 36.52
CA GLU A 475 -6.70 21.54 35.56
C GLU A 475 -5.23 21.15 35.71
N TYR A 476 -4.67 20.62 34.62
CA TYR A 476 -3.24 20.29 34.51
C TYR A 476 -2.56 21.20 33.48
N VAL A 477 -1.37 21.72 33.81
CA VAL A 477 -0.57 22.54 32.90
C VAL A 477 0.36 21.65 32.10
N LEU A 478 0.29 21.76 30.78
CA LEU A 478 1.14 21.01 29.86
C LEU A 478 2.13 21.95 29.16
N GLN A 479 3.42 21.63 29.24
CA GLN A 479 4.43 22.29 28.42
C GLN A 479 4.51 21.60 27.06
N GLN A 480 4.37 22.39 26.01
CA GLN A 480 4.59 21.94 24.64
C GLN A 480 5.99 22.36 24.19
N SER A 481 6.82 21.38 23.85
CA SER A 481 8.12 21.63 23.22
C SER A 481 8.16 21.06 21.82
N CYS A 482 8.95 21.70 20.97
CA CYS A 482 9.16 21.28 19.59
C CYS A 482 10.63 20.93 19.40
N GLN A 483 10.91 19.65 19.18
CA GLN A 483 12.25 19.18 18.85
C GLN A 483 12.37 19.07 17.33
N VAL A 484 13.28 19.84 16.74
CA VAL A 484 13.61 19.73 15.33
C VAL A 484 14.80 18.79 15.18
N VAL A 485 14.57 17.60 14.65
CA VAL A 485 15.63 16.65 14.34
C VAL A 485 16.05 16.86 12.89
N CYS A 486 17.24 17.41 12.70
CA CYS A 486 17.84 17.59 11.38
C CYS A 486 18.63 16.34 11.00
N MET A 487 18.17 15.61 9.99
CA MET A 487 18.95 14.56 9.33
C MET A 487 19.41 15.07 7.97
N GLU A 488 20.53 14.54 7.45
CA GLU A 488 21.17 14.97 6.19
C GLU A 488 20.23 15.15 4.97
N ARG A 489 19.05 14.52 4.98
CA ARG A 489 18.07 14.58 3.87
C ARG A 489 16.65 14.99 4.29
N SER A 490 16.43 15.34 5.55
CA SER A 490 15.09 15.66 6.04
C SER A 490 15.12 16.33 7.41
N LEU A 491 14.34 17.39 7.56
CA LEU A 491 13.97 17.98 8.85
C LEU A 491 12.70 17.30 9.38
N TRP A 492 12.74 16.82 10.61
CA TRP A 492 11.59 16.26 11.30
C TRP A 492 11.23 17.13 12.49
N GLU A 493 9.99 17.59 12.53
CA GLU A 493 9.44 18.29 13.69
C GLU A 493 8.76 17.27 14.62
N HIS A 494 9.24 17.15 15.85
CA HIS A 494 8.61 16.34 16.88
C HIS A 494 8.01 17.23 17.97
N LYS A 495 6.69 17.18 18.11
CA LYS A 495 5.96 17.94 19.14
C LYS A 495 5.83 17.07 20.38
N ASN A 496 6.51 17.46 21.43
CA ASN A 496 6.42 16.85 22.75
C ASN A 496 5.43 17.64 23.60
N VAL A 497 4.61 16.94 24.37
CA VAL A 497 3.70 17.53 25.35
C VAL A 497 3.97 16.81 26.67
N LEU A 498 4.39 17.55 27.68
CA LEU A 498 4.79 17.03 28.99
C LEU A 498 4.00 17.76 30.08
N LEU A 499 3.71 17.05 31.17
CA LEU A 499 3.12 17.66 32.36
C LEU A 499 4.17 18.49 33.08
N THR A 500 3.85 19.75 33.39
CA THR A 500 4.73 20.64 34.15
C THR A 500 4.34 20.63 35.62
N ASP A 501 5.32 20.74 36.52
CA ASP A 501 5.05 21.07 37.93
C ASP A 501 4.80 22.56 38.08
N ARG A 502 3.78 22.93 38.88
CA ARG A 502 3.44 24.33 39.18
C ARG A 502 4.54 25.08 39.96
N THR A 503 5.67 24.43 40.25
CA THR A 503 6.79 24.99 41.04
C THR A 503 7.88 25.64 40.20
N LEU A 504 7.72 25.71 38.87
CA LEU A 504 8.55 26.55 38.01
C LEU A 504 7.72 27.73 37.51
N ASP A 505 7.63 28.78 38.33
CA ASP A 505 7.53 30.16 37.81
C ASP A 505 8.70 30.33 36.81
N THR A 506 8.50 30.72 35.56
CA THR A 506 7.81 31.93 35.12
C THR A 506 7.25 31.72 33.69
N ASP A 507 6.18 32.43 33.38
CA ASP A 507 5.60 32.63 32.04
C ASP A 507 5.00 31.40 31.34
N LEU A 508 3.87 30.87 31.87
CA LEU A 508 2.98 30.02 31.06
C LEU A 508 1.51 30.42 31.14
N THR A 509 0.96 30.70 29.96
CA THR A 509 -0.46 30.86 29.67
C THR A 509 -1.27 29.66 30.18
N SER A 510 -2.17 29.91 31.13
CA SER A 510 -3.24 28.99 31.52
C SER A 510 -4.30 28.92 30.42
N PHE A 511 -4.82 27.73 30.12
CA PHE A 511 -5.93 27.57 29.18
C PHE A 511 -6.98 26.57 29.64
N LYS A 512 -8.24 27.03 29.62
CA LYS A 512 -9.49 26.25 29.69
C LYS A 512 -9.96 25.85 28.27
N PRO A 513 -10.76 24.77 28.10
CA PRO A 513 -10.99 24.16 26.79
C PRO A 513 -12.08 24.85 25.91
N CYS A 514 -11.75 24.97 24.60
CA CYS A 514 -12.56 25.04 23.36
C CYS A 514 -13.38 26.29 22.87
N VAL A 515 -12.78 26.99 21.86
CA VAL A 515 -13.31 27.67 20.62
C VAL A 515 -13.88 29.12 20.73
N PRO A 516 -13.66 30.10 19.78
CA PRO A 516 -12.87 30.16 18.51
C PRO A 516 -11.87 31.36 18.30
N PHE A 517 -10.85 31.17 17.43
CA PHE A 517 -10.12 32.12 16.51
C PHE A 517 -9.54 33.47 17.08
N ARG A 518 -8.32 33.98 16.79
CA ARG A 518 -7.33 33.91 15.69
C ARG A 518 -5.88 34.11 16.21
N SER A 519 -4.95 33.45 15.52
CA SER A 519 -3.51 33.75 15.26
C SER A 519 -2.91 35.07 15.77
N LEU A 520 -1.68 35.02 16.28
CA LEU A 520 -0.50 35.65 15.63
C LEU A 520 0.82 35.00 16.11
N HIS A 521 1.81 35.05 15.23
CA HIS A 521 3.08 34.33 15.28
C HIS A 521 4.05 34.89 16.31
N SER A 522 4.82 34.02 16.97
CA SER A 522 6.26 34.19 17.15
C SER A 522 6.90 32.89 17.65
N ILE A 523 8.04 32.54 17.04
CA ILE A 523 9.01 31.57 17.57
C ILE A 523 10.13 32.42 18.17
N LEU A 524 10.56 32.10 19.38
CA LEU A 524 11.93 32.33 19.86
C LEU A 524 12.20 31.30 20.96
N VAL A 525 13.00 30.29 20.66
CA VAL A 525 13.64 29.44 21.67
C VAL A 525 15.02 30.02 21.88
N ASN A 526 15.30 30.50 23.09
CA ASN A 526 16.66 30.75 23.52
C ASN A 526 16.83 30.19 24.93
N GLN A 527 17.57 29.09 25.06
CA GLN A 527 18.14 28.68 26.33
C GLN A 527 19.57 29.22 26.35
N VAL A 528 19.79 30.29 27.11
CA VAL A 528 21.11 30.61 27.65
C VAL A 528 20.93 30.92 29.12
N SER A 529 21.60 30.10 29.93
CA SER A 529 21.71 30.15 31.38
C SER A 529 22.45 31.39 31.87
N PHE A 530 22.07 31.87 33.05
CA PHE A 530 23.04 32.26 34.08
C PHE A 530 22.85 31.37 35.29
#